data_AF-A0A534SYT2-F1
#
_entry.id   AF-A0A534SYT2-F1
#
_cell.length_a   1.000
_cell.length_b   1.000
_cell.length_c   1.000
_cell.angle_alpha   90.00
_cell.angle_beta   90.00
_cell.angle_gamma   90.00
#
_symmetry.space_group_name_H-M   'P 1'
#
loop_
_entity.id
_entity.type
_entity.pdbx_description
1 polymer ?
#
loop_
_entity_poly.entity_id
_entity_poly.type
_entity_poly.pdbx_seq_one_letter_code
_entity_poly.pdbx_strand_id
1 'polypeptide(L)'
;MTWRKGGLIYVPDGTLAWAKAGAQLPTAELINPDVIRVYYVSKDREGFGRIGSVDLDARSPNRVLAVVPEPVLDLGELGAFDDSGVAPSTLVRVGSQRFLYYQGFQRSERVPYLTFTGLAIADTNSGGFKKVSRVPIMDRTDEEPFIRSTCSILCESGLWKMWYVSTVKWTKDENGLHYICVIRYATSGDGLCWQTHPHICLEPDFQDEYAVGRPSVIRDRDGYRMWYSIRSFRRLYVIGYAESEDGIHWQRNDAAAGVEKSSDGWDSEMVCYPFVVDINGERVMFYNGNGRGITGFGYAVLVR
;
A
#
# COMPACT_ATOMS: atom_id res chain seq x y z
N MET A 1 1.79 10.63 -18.99
CA MET A 1 0.89 9.46 -19.02
C MET A 1 -0.53 9.92 -18.74
N THR A 2 -1.54 9.20 -19.22
CA THR A 2 -2.95 9.55 -19.00
C THR A 2 -3.73 8.33 -18.54
N TRP A 3 -4.49 8.47 -17.45
CA TRP A 3 -5.29 7.37 -16.90
C TRP A 3 -6.79 7.59 -17.17
N ARG A 4 -7.47 6.57 -17.70
CA ARG A 4 -8.92 6.55 -17.84
C ARG A 4 -9.54 5.94 -16.58
N LYS A 5 -10.20 6.76 -15.79
CA LYS A 5 -10.84 6.35 -14.52
C LYS A 5 -12.02 5.41 -14.80
N GLY A 6 -12.09 4.32 -14.05
CA GLY A 6 -13.17 3.33 -14.09
C GLY A 6 -14.21 3.51 -12.99
N GLY A 7 -13.99 4.47 -12.07
CA GLY A 7 -14.93 4.81 -11.01
C GLY A 7 -14.73 4.00 -9.72
N LEU A 8 -15.67 4.18 -8.79
CA LEU A 8 -15.71 3.48 -7.50
C LEU A 8 -15.96 1.98 -7.72
N ILE A 9 -15.20 1.13 -7.04
CA ILE A 9 -15.41 -0.32 -7.05
C ILE A 9 -16.16 -0.74 -5.79
N TYR A 10 -15.62 -0.39 -4.62
CA TYR A 10 -16.10 -0.95 -3.37
C TYR A 10 -15.85 -0.04 -2.17
N VAL A 11 -16.87 0.03 -1.31
CA VAL A 11 -16.83 0.50 0.07
C VAL A 11 -17.71 -0.46 0.89
N PRO A 12 -17.33 -0.85 2.11
CA PRO A 12 -18.16 -1.74 2.93
C PRO A 12 -19.51 -1.08 3.21
N ASP A 13 -20.58 -1.86 3.08
CA ASP A 13 -21.96 -1.44 3.37
C ASP A 13 -22.31 -1.51 4.87
N GLY A 14 -21.36 -1.92 5.70
CA GLY A 14 -21.52 -2.06 7.14
C GLY A 14 -22.18 -3.36 7.60
N THR A 15 -22.42 -4.33 6.70
CA THR A 15 -22.99 -5.64 7.06
C THR A 15 -22.00 -6.51 7.85
N LEU A 16 -20.72 -6.52 7.45
CA LEU A 16 -19.68 -7.31 8.12
C LEU A 16 -19.27 -6.70 9.46
N ALA A 17 -19.14 -7.51 10.51
CA ALA A 17 -18.83 -7.04 11.87
C ALA A 17 -17.46 -6.33 11.94
N TRP A 18 -16.47 -6.88 11.24
CA TRP A 18 -15.10 -6.37 11.19
C TRP A 18 -14.91 -5.21 10.19
N ALA A 19 -15.83 -5.02 9.24
CA ALA A 19 -15.72 -4.03 8.17
C ALA A 19 -16.79 -2.93 8.29
N LYS A 20 -16.60 -2.01 9.23
CA LYS A 20 -17.55 -0.91 9.51
C LYS A 20 -17.15 0.43 8.92
N ALA A 21 -15.87 0.65 8.60
CA ALA A 21 -15.40 1.95 8.12
C ALA A 21 -14.28 1.82 7.09
N GLY A 22 -14.60 2.28 5.87
CA GLY A 22 -13.68 2.47 4.75
C GLY A 22 -13.16 1.18 4.13
N ALA A 23 -12.56 1.31 2.94
CA ALA A 23 -11.75 0.24 2.33
C ALA A 23 -10.46 0.89 1.83
N GLN A 24 -9.39 0.78 2.61
CA GLN A 24 -8.14 1.51 2.38
C GLN A 24 -7.06 0.57 1.82
N LEU A 25 -6.07 1.18 1.17
CA LEU A 25 -4.85 0.54 0.67
C LEU A 25 -5.15 -0.65 -0.29
N PRO A 26 -5.95 -0.44 -1.36
CA PRO A 26 -6.25 -1.52 -2.29
C PRO A 26 -4.95 -2.13 -2.81
N THR A 27 -4.87 -3.45 -2.77
CA THR A 27 -3.71 -4.22 -3.21
C THR A 27 -4.22 -5.40 -4.00
N ALA A 28 -3.93 -5.45 -5.29
CA ALA A 28 -4.59 -6.36 -6.22
C ALA A 28 -3.66 -7.48 -6.71
N GLU A 29 -4.24 -8.63 -7.04
CA GLU A 29 -3.59 -9.66 -7.82
C GLU A 29 -4.55 -10.31 -8.81
N LEU A 30 -4.02 -10.78 -9.94
CA LEU A 30 -4.77 -11.61 -10.88
C LEU A 30 -4.73 -13.06 -10.37
N ILE A 31 -5.88 -13.60 -9.95
CA ILE A 31 -5.97 -14.98 -9.43
C ILE A 31 -5.95 -15.97 -10.60
N ASN A 32 -6.69 -15.65 -11.65
CA ASN A 32 -6.76 -16.35 -12.92
C ASN A 32 -7.19 -15.32 -14.00
N PRO A 33 -7.21 -15.67 -15.30
CA PRO A 33 -7.53 -14.71 -16.36
C PRO A 33 -8.87 -13.97 -16.23
N ASP A 34 -9.81 -14.49 -15.43
CA ASP A 34 -11.17 -13.96 -15.25
C ASP A 34 -11.38 -13.23 -13.92
N VAL A 35 -10.50 -13.40 -12.93
CA VAL A 35 -10.73 -12.91 -11.56
C VAL A 35 -9.55 -12.12 -11.03
N ILE A 36 -9.79 -10.85 -10.70
CA ILE A 36 -8.89 -10.01 -9.91
C ILE A 36 -9.33 -10.09 -8.46
N ARG A 37 -8.42 -10.37 -7.53
CA ARG A 37 -8.69 -10.21 -6.09
C ARG A 37 -8.07 -8.90 -5.62
N VAL A 38 -8.86 -8.04 -4.99
CA VAL A 38 -8.39 -6.80 -4.35
C VAL A 38 -8.49 -6.94 -2.85
N TYR A 39 -7.34 -6.90 -2.19
CA TYR A 39 -7.20 -6.84 -0.76
C TYR A 39 -7.31 -5.39 -0.28
N TYR A 40 -7.94 -5.19 0.86
CA TYR A 40 -8.13 -3.88 1.47
C TYR A 40 -8.15 -4.01 2.99
N VAL A 41 -7.87 -2.91 3.69
CA VAL A 41 -8.16 -2.80 5.12
C VAL A 41 -9.49 -2.11 5.35
N SER A 42 -10.31 -2.67 6.23
CA SER A 42 -11.45 -1.98 6.84
C SER A 42 -11.33 -2.04 8.35
N LYS A 43 -11.90 -1.04 9.02
CA LYS A 43 -11.90 -0.95 10.48
C LYS A 43 -13.21 -1.43 11.07
N ASP A 44 -13.13 -2.06 12.24
CA ASP A 44 -14.30 -2.32 13.07
C ASP A 44 -14.77 -1.06 13.82
N ARG A 45 -15.74 -1.21 14.73
CA ARG A 45 -16.29 -0.08 15.52
C ARG A 45 -15.28 0.53 16.49
N GLU A 46 -14.25 -0.20 16.87
CA GLU A 46 -13.19 0.24 17.80
C GLU A 46 -11.99 0.86 17.04
N GLY A 47 -12.05 0.82 15.71
CA GLY A 47 -11.04 1.37 14.83
C GLY A 47 -9.85 0.44 14.58
N PHE A 48 -9.98 -0.86 14.87
CA PHE A 48 -8.94 -1.86 14.57
C PHE A 48 -9.12 -2.38 13.13
N GLY A 49 -8.03 -2.31 12.35
CA GLY A 49 -8.04 -2.66 10.93
C GLY A 49 -7.76 -4.14 10.67
N ARG A 50 -8.56 -4.80 9.84
CA ARG A 50 -8.29 -6.16 9.34
C ARG A 50 -8.23 -6.18 7.82
N ILE A 51 -7.46 -7.10 7.26
CA ILE A 51 -7.37 -7.26 5.80
C ILE A 51 -8.50 -8.16 5.35
N GLY A 52 -9.36 -7.67 4.46
CA GLY A 52 -10.32 -8.49 3.71
C GLY A 52 -10.03 -8.47 2.22
N SER A 53 -10.96 -9.02 1.43
CA SER A 53 -10.85 -9.00 -0.03
C SER A 53 -12.20 -8.99 -0.74
N VAL A 54 -12.20 -8.44 -1.94
CA VAL A 54 -13.27 -8.59 -2.94
C VAL A 54 -12.70 -9.20 -4.21
N ASP A 55 -13.50 -10.00 -4.89
CA ASP A 55 -13.20 -10.54 -6.21
C ASP A 55 -13.93 -9.71 -7.26
N LEU A 56 -13.22 -9.35 -8.33
CA LEU A 56 -13.69 -8.53 -9.42
C LEU A 56 -13.58 -9.28 -10.74
N ASP A 57 -14.44 -8.96 -11.69
CA ASP A 57 -14.35 -9.43 -13.06
C ASP A 57 -13.11 -8.82 -13.74
N ALA A 58 -12.17 -9.64 -14.18
CA ALA A 58 -10.92 -9.16 -14.78
C ALA A 58 -11.13 -8.43 -16.12
N ARG A 59 -12.27 -8.67 -16.79
CA ARG A 59 -12.65 -7.97 -18.03
C ARG A 59 -13.42 -6.69 -17.76
N SER A 60 -13.89 -6.48 -16.52
CA SER A 60 -14.64 -5.31 -16.11
C SER A 60 -14.42 -5.05 -14.61
N PRO A 61 -13.29 -4.42 -14.21
CA PRO A 61 -12.91 -4.31 -12.80
C PRO A 61 -13.88 -3.51 -11.92
N ASN A 62 -14.84 -2.79 -12.50
CA ASN A 62 -15.96 -2.18 -11.78
C ASN A 62 -17.03 -3.18 -11.31
N ARG A 63 -17.00 -4.45 -11.77
CA ARG A 63 -17.97 -5.47 -11.41
C ARG A 63 -17.42 -6.36 -10.30
N VAL A 64 -17.99 -6.20 -9.10
CA VAL A 64 -17.72 -7.08 -7.95
C VAL A 64 -18.41 -8.42 -8.15
N LEU A 65 -17.64 -9.51 -8.15
CA LEU A 65 -18.11 -10.89 -8.22
C LEU A 65 -18.45 -11.45 -6.84
N ALA A 66 -17.61 -11.15 -5.84
CA ALA A 66 -17.80 -11.62 -4.48
C ALA A 66 -17.14 -10.68 -3.46
N VAL A 67 -17.74 -10.60 -2.26
CA VAL A 67 -17.13 -10.01 -1.08
C VAL A 67 -16.81 -11.14 -0.12
N VAL A 68 -15.55 -11.30 0.26
CA VAL A 68 -15.16 -12.37 1.20
C VAL A 68 -15.63 -11.97 2.60
N PRO A 69 -16.47 -12.78 3.28
CA PRO A 69 -17.13 -12.36 4.52
C PRO A 69 -16.17 -12.33 5.72
N GLU A 70 -15.16 -13.19 5.73
CA GLU A 70 -14.16 -13.26 6.79
C GLU A 70 -12.87 -12.51 6.40
N PRO A 71 -12.16 -11.92 7.37
CA PRO A 71 -10.87 -11.29 7.11
C PRO A 71 -9.86 -12.36 6.63
N VAL A 72 -9.06 -12.00 5.62
CA VAL A 72 -7.97 -12.86 5.12
C VAL A 72 -6.73 -12.80 6.00
N LEU A 73 -6.61 -11.76 6.84
CA LEU A 73 -5.60 -11.61 7.88
C LEU A 73 -6.18 -10.79 9.04
N ASP A 74 -6.13 -11.36 10.23
CA ASP A 74 -6.62 -10.76 11.48
C ASP A 74 -5.48 -10.07 12.27
N LEU A 75 -5.84 -9.42 13.37
CA LEU A 75 -4.96 -8.72 14.31
C LEU A 75 -3.89 -9.62 14.92
N GLY A 76 -2.81 -9.00 15.38
CA GLY A 76 -1.81 -9.64 16.21
C GLY A 76 -2.37 -10.02 17.58
N GLU A 77 -1.57 -10.76 18.34
CA GLU A 77 -1.81 -10.88 19.77
C GLU A 77 -1.64 -9.51 20.46
N LEU A 78 -2.29 -9.31 21.60
CA LEU A 78 -2.16 -8.07 22.35
C LEU A 78 -0.68 -7.76 22.68
N GLY A 79 -0.24 -6.54 22.36
CA GLY A 79 1.15 -6.11 22.54
C GLY A 79 2.10 -6.51 21.40
N ALA A 80 1.65 -7.27 20.40
CA ALA A 80 2.39 -7.47 19.16
C ALA A 80 2.38 -6.18 18.31
N PHE A 81 3.30 -6.10 17.34
CA PHE A 81 3.47 -4.88 16.52
C PHE A 81 2.27 -4.57 15.61
N ASP A 82 1.36 -5.53 15.43
CA ASP A 82 0.18 -5.52 14.59
C ASP A 82 -1.11 -5.77 15.39
N ASP A 83 -1.09 -5.52 16.70
CA ASP A 83 -2.22 -5.70 17.62
C ASP A 83 -3.37 -4.71 17.38
N SER A 84 -3.09 -3.55 16.79
CA SER A 84 -4.03 -2.46 16.60
C SER A 84 -4.47 -2.30 15.15
N GLY A 85 -3.95 -3.13 14.25
CA GLY A 85 -4.39 -3.19 12.86
C GLY A 85 -3.39 -3.88 11.94
N VAL A 86 -3.93 -4.46 10.87
CA VAL A 86 -3.17 -4.98 9.74
C VAL A 86 -3.67 -4.37 8.44
N ALA A 87 -2.77 -4.00 7.54
CA ALA A 87 -3.13 -3.46 6.22
C ALA A 87 -2.24 -4.01 5.10
N PRO A 88 -2.78 -4.34 3.91
CA PRO A 88 -1.98 -4.92 2.85
C PRO A 88 -1.00 -3.89 2.27
N SER A 89 0.17 -4.36 1.80
CA SER A 89 1.15 -3.52 1.09
C SER A 89 1.46 -4.08 -0.29
N THR A 90 1.98 -5.31 -0.35
CA THR A 90 2.34 -5.96 -1.61
C THR A 90 2.08 -7.46 -1.53
N LEU A 91 1.59 -8.04 -2.63
CA LEU A 91 1.62 -9.48 -2.86
C LEU A 91 2.74 -9.85 -3.82
N VAL A 92 3.47 -10.91 -3.48
CA VAL A 92 4.48 -11.50 -4.35
C VAL A 92 4.20 -12.99 -4.52
N ARG A 93 4.37 -13.49 -5.74
CA ARG A 93 4.22 -14.91 -6.07
C ARG A 93 5.58 -15.48 -6.47
N VAL A 94 6.00 -16.55 -5.82
CA VAL A 94 7.20 -17.30 -6.18
C VAL A 94 6.84 -18.79 -6.21
N GLY A 95 6.84 -19.36 -7.42
CA GLY A 95 6.29 -20.70 -7.65
C GLY A 95 4.81 -20.77 -7.28
N SER A 96 4.43 -21.76 -6.49
CA SER A 96 3.06 -21.91 -5.96
C SER A 96 2.78 -21.06 -4.72
N GLN A 97 3.82 -20.49 -4.09
CA GLN A 97 3.68 -19.77 -2.84
C GLN A 97 3.30 -18.31 -3.07
N ARG A 98 2.36 -17.81 -2.26
CA ARG A 98 1.98 -16.40 -2.20
C ARG A 98 2.42 -15.79 -0.87
N PHE A 99 3.01 -14.61 -0.98
CA PHE A 99 3.53 -13.81 0.12
C PHE A 99 2.73 -12.51 0.19
N LEU A 100 2.10 -12.23 1.33
CA LEU A 100 1.45 -10.97 1.64
C LEU A 100 2.31 -10.21 2.62
N TYR A 101 2.95 -9.15 2.14
CA TYR A 101 3.62 -8.17 2.98
C TYR A 101 2.59 -7.16 3.45
N TYR A 102 2.55 -6.91 4.75
CA TYR A 102 1.52 -6.09 5.39
C TYR A 102 2.14 -5.09 6.37
N GLN A 103 1.38 -4.04 6.66
CA GLN A 103 1.68 -3.09 7.72
C GLN A 103 1.05 -3.60 9.01
N GLY A 104 1.85 -3.80 10.04
CA GLY A 104 1.36 -3.97 11.41
C GLY A 104 1.27 -2.61 12.10
N PHE A 105 0.10 -2.28 12.63
CA PHE A 105 -0.17 -1.06 13.39
C PHE A 105 -0.14 -1.33 14.88
N GLN A 106 0.55 -0.45 15.62
CA GLN A 106 0.46 -0.34 17.07
C GLN A 106 0.12 1.10 17.44
N ARG A 107 -0.82 1.29 18.35
CA ARG A 107 -1.13 2.62 18.92
C ARG A 107 -0.08 2.97 19.97
N SER A 108 0.23 4.25 20.09
CA SER A 108 1.15 4.76 21.10
C SER A 108 0.62 6.03 21.74
N GLU A 109 1.16 6.41 22.89
CA GLU A 109 0.66 7.55 23.68
C GLU A 109 1.25 8.90 23.21
N ARG A 110 2.57 8.95 22.96
CA ARG A 110 3.27 10.21 22.63
C ARG A 110 3.27 10.54 21.14
N VAL A 111 3.19 9.52 20.30
CA VAL A 111 2.93 9.63 18.86
C VAL A 111 1.68 8.79 18.57
N PRO A 112 0.89 9.07 17.52
CA PRO A 112 -0.41 8.40 17.36
C PRO A 112 -0.29 6.90 17.08
N TYR A 113 0.79 6.49 16.39
CA TYR A 113 1.03 5.09 16.05
C TYR A 113 2.50 4.87 15.61
N LEU A 114 2.90 3.61 15.65
CA LEU A 114 4.03 3.10 14.87
C LEU A 114 3.51 2.04 13.89
N THR A 115 4.23 1.87 12.79
CA THR A 115 3.94 0.80 11.83
C THR A 115 5.22 0.12 11.39
N PHE A 116 5.14 -1.19 11.21
CA PHE A 116 6.26 -2.01 10.75
C PHE A 116 5.82 -3.00 9.68
N THR A 117 6.77 -3.52 8.91
CA THR A 117 6.47 -4.52 7.88
C THR A 117 6.40 -5.90 8.50
N GLY A 118 5.24 -6.55 8.37
CA GLY A 118 5.03 -7.97 8.64
C GLY A 118 4.96 -8.77 7.34
N LEU A 119 5.07 -10.09 7.47
CA LEU A 119 4.88 -11.05 6.39
C LEU A 119 3.88 -12.13 6.79
N ALA A 120 2.95 -12.42 5.88
CA ALA A 120 2.07 -13.57 5.97
C ALA A 120 2.14 -14.37 4.67
N ILE A 121 1.98 -15.69 4.77
CA ILE A 121 2.07 -16.63 3.65
C ILE A 121 0.71 -17.26 3.45
N ALA A 122 0.29 -17.44 2.20
CA ALA A 122 -1.02 -18.02 1.91
C ALA A 122 -1.18 -19.40 2.57
N ASP A 123 -2.29 -19.56 3.27
CA ASP A 123 -2.64 -20.80 3.95
C ASP A 123 -3.51 -21.66 3.02
N THR A 124 -3.00 -22.85 2.71
CA THR A 124 -3.66 -23.82 1.81
C THR A 124 -4.97 -24.36 2.39
N ASN A 125 -5.18 -24.24 3.71
CA ASN A 125 -6.36 -24.81 4.38
C ASN A 125 -7.51 -23.82 4.58
N SER A 126 -7.22 -22.52 4.65
CA SER A 126 -8.22 -21.48 5.00
C SER A 126 -8.54 -20.50 3.86
N GLY A 127 -7.76 -20.49 2.78
CA GLY A 127 -7.91 -19.52 1.68
C GLY A 127 -7.44 -18.09 2.04
N GLY A 128 -7.00 -17.87 3.28
CA GLY A 128 -6.41 -16.63 3.80
C GLY A 128 -4.88 -16.69 3.87
N PHE A 129 -4.31 -15.95 4.83
CA PHE A 129 -2.87 -15.90 5.08
C PHE A 129 -2.53 -16.17 6.54
N LYS A 130 -1.42 -16.88 6.76
CA LYS A 130 -0.84 -17.13 8.08
C LYS A 130 0.41 -16.27 8.28
N LYS A 131 0.46 -15.54 9.40
CA LYS A 131 1.63 -14.73 9.77
C LYS A 131 2.87 -15.61 9.93
N VAL A 132 3.99 -15.15 9.39
CA VAL A 132 5.28 -15.86 9.47
C VAL A 132 5.95 -15.65 10.83
N SER A 133 5.76 -14.47 11.42
CA SER A 133 6.42 -14.06 12.66
C SER A 133 5.49 -13.23 13.55
N ARG A 134 5.73 -13.26 14.86
CA ARG A 134 5.10 -12.39 15.87
C ARG A 134 5.81 -11.03 15.99
N VAL A 135 6.99 -10.89 15.39
CA VAL A 135 7.75 -9.63 15.30
C VAL A 135 7.83 -9.16 13.84
N PRO A 136 8.06 -7.86 13.58
CA PRO A 136 8.24 -7.37 12.22
C PRO A 136 9.41 -8.05 11.51
N ILE A 137 9.29 -8.21 10.18
CA ILE A 137 10.44 -8.58 9.33
C ILE A 137 11.32 -7.38 8.98
N MET A 138 10.80 -6.16 9.20
CA MET A 138 11.55 -4.90 9.16
C MET A 138 11.34 -4.17 10.49
N ASP A 139 12.07 -4.58 11.53
CA ASP A 139 12.06 -3.90 12.84
C ASP A 139 13.05 -2.73 12.84
N ARG A 140 13.11 -1.94 13.91
CA ARG A 140 13.95 -0.75 14.02
C ARG A 140 15.44 -1.07 13.99
N THR A 141 16.22 -0.09 13.54
CA THR A 141 17.67 -0.01 13.76
C THR A 141 17.99 1.33 14.39
N ASP A 142 19.24 1.55 14.79
CA ASP A 142 19.68 2.84 15.32
C ASP A 142 19.56 3.95 14.23
N GLU A 143 19.76 3.61 12.96
CA GLU A 143 19.61 4.53 11.83
C GLU A 143 18.13 4.79 11.47
N GLU A 144 17.25 3.81 11.72
CA GLU A 144 15.84 3.86 11.38
C GLU A 144 14.96 3.45 12.58
N PRO A 145 14.88 4.30 13.63
CA PRO A 145 14.31 3.91 14.92
C PRO A 145 12.77 4.06 15.01
N PHE A 146 12.12 4.55 13.95
CA PHE A 146 10.69 4.88 13.96
C PHE A 146 9.87 3.88 13.12
N ILE A 147 9.25 4.32 12.03
CA ILE A 147 8.45 3.47 11.13
C ILE A 147 9.36 2.85 10.09
N ARG A 148 9.19 1.55 9.83
CA ARG A 148 9.80 0.81 8.70
C ARG A 148 8.74 -0.10 8.09
N SER A 149 7.80 0.50 7.36
CA SER A 149 6.55 -0.16 6.92
C SER A 149 6.25 0.12 5.45
N THR A 150 5.03 -0.24 5.02
CA THR A 150 4.44 0.00 3.69
C THR A 150 5.42 -0.15 2.55
N CYS A 151 5.48 -1.35 2.00
CA CYS A 151 6.44 -1.68 0.96
C CYS A 151 5.81 -1.96 -0.41
N SER A 152 6.57 -1.65 -1.46
CA SER A 152 6.47 -2.24 -2.79
C SER A 152 7.59 -3.24 -2.95
N ILE A 153 7.28 -4.47 -3.41
CA ILE A 153 8.28 -5.53 -3.57
C ILE A 153 8.20 -6.12 -4.97
N LEU A 154 9.36 -6.30 -5.58
CA LEU A 154 9.54 -7.07 -6.81
C LEU A 154 10.53 -8.20 -6.55
N CYS A 155 10.34 -9.35 -7.20
CA CYS A 155 11.29 -10.45 -7.19
C CYS A 155 11.72 -10.73 -8.63
N GLU A 156 12.99 -10.43 -8.94
CA GLU A 156 13.56 -10.50 -10.28
C GLU A 156 14.80 -11.38 -10.28
N SER A 157 14.80 -12.44 -11.07
CA SER A 157 15.92 -13.40 -11.16
C SER A 157 16.41 -13.90 -9.79
N GLY A 158 15.49 -14.13 -8.85
CA GLY A 158 15.79 -14.61 -7.49
C GLY A 158 16.21 -13.54 -6.49
N LEU A 159 16.39 -12.28 -6.92
CA LEU A 159 16.66 -11.16 -6.03
C LEU A 159 15.35 -10.45 -5.67
N TRP A 160 15.09 -10.35 -4.37
CA TRP A 160 13.97 -9.59 -3.85
C TRP A 160 14.40 -8.14 -3.60
N LYS A 161 13.59 -7.21 -4.09
CA LYS A 161 13.82 -5.76 -4.00
C LYS A 161 12.63 -5.12 -3.31
N MET A 162 12.89 -4.29 -2.31
CA MET A 162 11.87 -3.62 -1.52
C MET A 162 12.09 -2.12 -1.54
N TRP A 163 11.05 -1.38 -1.89
CA TRP A 163 10.94 0.05 -1.64
C TRP A 163 9.96 0.25 -0.49
N TYR A 164 10.42 0.82 0.62
CA TYR A 164 9.62 0.88 1.85
C TYR A 164 9.62 2.28 2.46
N VAL A 165 8.55 2.59 3.18
CA VAL A 165 8.40 3.84 3.92
C VAL A 165 9.21 3.76 5.20
N SER A 166 10.02 4.79 5.41
CA SER A 166 10.80 4.97 6.62
C SER A 166 10.59 6.36 7.20
N THR A 167 10.18 6.44 8.48
CA THR A 167 10.07 7.73 9.17
C THR A 167 11.43 8.14 9.68
N VAL A 168 11.89 9.33 9.30
CA VAL A 168 13.17 9.88 9.77
C VAL A 168 13.01 10.68 11.06
N LYS A 169 11.84 11.26 11.30
CA LYS A 169 11.59 12.11 12.47
C LYS A 169 10.10 12.27 12.77
N TRP A 170 9.77 12.35 14.05
CA TRP A 170 8.51 12.94 14.53
C TRP A 170 8.75 14.37 14.99
N THR A 171 7.89 15.30 14.57
CA THR A 171 8.03 16.73 14.85
C THR A 171 6.69 17.29 15.35
N LYS A 172 6.74 18.18 16.33
CA LYS A 172 5.60 18.97 16.78
C LYS A 172 5.94 20.44 16.63
N ASP A 173 5.23 21.12 15.75
CA ASP A 173 5.40 22.55 15.45
C ASP A 173 4.04 23.23 15.29
N GLU A 174 4.01 24.38 14.61
CA GLU A 174 2.80 25.15 14.27
C GLU A 174 1.77 24.37 13.45
N ASN A 175 2.20 23.36 12.68
CA ASN A 175 1.32 22.46 11.93
C ASN A 175 0.82 21.28 12.78
N GLY A 176 1.18 21.24 14.06
CA GLY A 176 0.87 20.17 14.99
C GLY A 176 1.85 19.00 14.93
N LEU A 177 1.46 17.88 15.54
CA LEU A 177 2.28 16.67 15.53
C LEU A 177 2.19 15.98 14.17
N HIS A 178 3.33 15.86 13.50
CA HIS A 178 3.46 15.17 12.23
C HIS A 178 4.80 14.40 12.19
N TYR A 179 5.03 13.72 11.08
CA TYR A 179 6.24 12.93 10.87
C TYR A 179 6.82 13.20 9.49
N ILE A 180 8.13 13.01 9.36
CA ILE A 180 8.82 13.06 8.09
C ILE A 180 9.02 11.64 7.58
N CYS A 181 8.44 11.31 6.43
CA CYS A 181 8.63 10.01 5.78
C CYS A 181 9.31 10.12 4.42
N VAL A 182 10.24 9.20 4.20
CA VAL A 182 10.95 9.00 2.93
C VAL A 182 10.74 7.56 2.45
N ILE A 183 11.08 7.29 1.20
CA ILE A 183 11.13 5.93 0.65
C ILE A 183 12.59 5.47 0.58
N ARG A 184 12.88 4.31 1.18
CA ARG A 184 14.20 3.66 1.20
C ARG A 184 14.18 2.33 0.45
N TYR A 185 15.36 1.74 0.28
CA TYR A 185 15.55 0.50 -0.46
C TYR A 185 16.18 -0.61 0.39
N ALA A 186 15.69 -1.84 0.20
CA ALA A 186 16.25 -3.04 0.81
C ALA A 186 16.26 -4.20 -0.19
N THR A 187 17.17 -5.15 0.02
CA THR A 187 17.26 -6.37 -0.78
C THR A 187 17.21 -7.62 0.08
N SER A 188 16.73 -8.72 -0.50
CA SER A 188 16.70 -10.02 0.16
C SER A 188 16.96 -11.16 -0.84
N GLY A 189 17.57 -12.24 -0.35
CA GLY A 189 17.72 -13.48 -1.13
C GLY A 189 16.55 -14.44 -0.96
N ASP A 190 15.72 -14.27 0.07
CA ASP A 190 14.66 -15.22 0.45
C ASP A 190 13.29 -14.56 0.68
N GLY A 191 13.22 -13.22 0.65
CA GLY A 191 12.03 -12.43 0.95
C GLY A 191 11.69 -12.34 2.45
N LEU A 192 12.50 -12.96 3.32
CA LEU A 192 12.29 -13.04 4.76
C LEU A 192 13.26 -12.12 5.50
N CYS A 193 14.55 -12.24 5.18
CA CYS A 193 15.65 -11.50 5.79
C CYS A 193 16.08 -10.37 4.85
N TRP A 194 15.99 -9.13 5.31
CA TRP A 194 16.21 -7.95 4.48
C TRP A 194 17.46 -7.18 4.89
N GLN A 195 18.29 -6.86 3.90
CA GLN A 195 19.42 -5.96 4.03
C GLN A 195 19.01 -4.58 3.52
N THR A 196 19.02 -3.58 4.41
CA THR A 196 18.77 -2.18 4.04
C THR A 196 19.98 -1.54 3.40
N HIS A 197 19.71 -0.59 2.51
CA HIS A 197 20.71 0.26 1.90
C HIS A 197 20.58 1.67 2.47
N PRO A 198 21.70 2.39 2.70
CA PRO A 198 21.67 3.71 3.34
C PRO A 198 21.04 4.81 2.45
N HIS A 199 20.93 4.56 1.14
CA HIS A 199 20.40 5.52 0.18
C HIS A 199 18.89 5.73 0.37
N ILE A 200 18.48 7.00 0.37
CA ILE A 200 17.07 7.39 0.32
C ILE A 200 16.67 7.49 -1.15
N CYS A 201 15.75 6.63 -1.59
CA CYS A 201 15.26 6.62 -2.97
C CYS A 201 14.41 7.84 -3.30
N LEU A 202 13.58 8.29 -2.35
CA LEU A 202 12.68 9.41 -2.60
C LEU A 202 12.38 10.19 -1.32
N GLU A 203 12.44 11.51 -1.42
CA GLU A 203 12.13 12.46 -0.36
C GLU A 203 10.91 13.33 -0.72
N PRO A 204 10.20 13.84 0.30
CA PRO A 204 9.24 14.92 0.11
C PRO A 204 9.91 16.19 -0.45
N ASP A 205 9.15 17.00 -1.18
CA ASP A 205 9.52 18.39 -1.46
C ASP A 205 9.23 19.20 -0.19
N PHE A 206 10.27 19.41 0.61
CA PHE A 206 10.18 20.04 1.93
C PHE A 206 9.70 21.50 1.92
N GLN A 207 9.42 22.10 0.76
CA GLN A 207 8.75 23.39 0.71
C GLN A 207 7.30 23.35 1.23
N ASP A 208 6.56 22.26 0.99
CA ASP A 208 5.16 22.09 1.44
C ASP A 208 4.83 20.65 1.85
N GLU A 209 5.73 19.69 1.60
CA GLU A 209 5.52 18.27 1.86
C GLU A 209 6.28 17.81 3.10
N TYR A 210 5.71 16.82 3.78
CA TYR A 210 6.36 16.18 4.92
C TYR A 210 6.46 14.67 4.78
N ALA A 211 5.72 14.05 3.85
CA ALA A 211 5.81 12.60 3.70
C ALA A 211 5.50 12.15 2.28
N VAL A 212 6.36 11.26 1.77
CA VAL A 212 6.06 10.35 0.67
C VAL A 212 5.83 8.95 1.22
N GLY A 213 4.89 8.21 0.64
CA GLY A 213 4.63 6.84 1.07
C GLY A 213 3.73 6.04 0.16
N ARG A 214 3.38 4.82 0.57
CA ARG A 214 2.68 3.84 -0.27
C ARG A 214 3.28 3.76 -1.68
N PRO A 215 4.58 3.43 -1.80
CA PRO A 215 5.16 3.18 -3.11
C PRO A 215 4.42 2.03 -3.79
N SER A 216 4.30 2.14 -5.11
CA SER A 216 3.88 1.09 -6.01
C SER A 216 4.81 1.11 -7.21
N VAL A 217 5.70 0.13 -7.24
CA VAL A 217 6.79 0.03 -8.21
C VAL A 217 6.48 -1.08 -9.20
N ILE A 218 6.63 -0.76 -10.48
CA ILE A 218 6.56 -1.71 -11.60
C ILE A 218 7.86 -1.62 -12.41
N ARG A 219 8.33 -2.77 -12.91
CA ARG A 219 9.41 -2.84 -13.88
C ARG A 219 8.86 -2.80 -15.30
N ASP A 220 9.24 -1.77 -16.05
CA ASP A 220 9.07 -1.67 -17.49
C ASP A 220 10.34 -2.10 -18.23
N ARG A 221 10.28 -2.14 -19.56
CA ARG A 221 11.43 -2.55 -20.40
C ARG A 221 12.64 -1.61 -20.25
N ASP A 222 12.37 -0.32 -20.06
CA ASP A 222 13.34 0.77 -20.02
C ASP A 222 13.69 1.24 -18.60
N GLY A 223 13.05 0.71 -17.56
CA GLY A 223 13.28 1.20 -16.20
C GLY A 223 12.23 0.74 -15.20
N TYR A 224 12.35 1.21 -13.96
CA TYR A 224 11.33 1.12 -12.93
C TYR A 224 10.51 2.39 -12.90
N ARG A 225 9.21 2.23 -12.69
CA ARG A 225 8.26 3.31 -12.47
C ARG A 225 7.68 3.19 -11.08
N MET A 226 7.57 4.32 -10.37
CA MET A 226 6.98 4.38 -9.03
C MET A 226 5.85 5.38 -9.01
N TRP A 227 4.68 4.93 -8.58
CA TRP A 227 3.63 5.80 -8.10
C TRP A 227 3.63 5.78 -6.57
N TYR A 228 3.40 6.93 -5.96
CA TYR A 228 3.42 7.06 -4.51
C TYR A 228 2.42 8.12 -4.06
N SER A 229 2.11 8.12 -2.76
CA SER A 229 1.28 9.12 -2.13
C SER A 229 2.13 10.25 -1.57
N ILE A 230 1.71 11.49 -1.80
CA ILE A 230 2.32 12.70 -1.25
C ILE A 230 1.41 13.27 -0.17
N ARG A 231 2.02 13.66 0.96
CA ARG A 231 1.36 14.43 2.02
C ARG A 231 1.99 15.81 2.13
N SER A 232 1.11 16.81 2.18
CA SER A 232 1.48 18.21 2.28
C SER A 232 0.76 18.89 3.43
N PHE A 233 1.26 20.06 3.85
CA PHE A 233 0.61 20.87 4.87
C PHE A 233 -0.61 21.61 4.31
N ARG A 234 -0.52 22.12 3.08
CA ARG A 234 -1.57 22.94 2.46
C ARG A 234 -2.58 22.17 1.64
N ARG A 235 -2.27 20.93 1.26
CA ARG A 235 -3.06 20.13 0.32
C ARG A 235 -3.38 18.76 0.90
N LEU A 236 -4.56 18.25 0.55
CA LEU A 236 -4.91 16.85 0.76
C LEU A 236 -4.02 15.94 -0.09
N TYR A 237 -4.08 14.63 0.16
CA TYR A 237 -3.26 13.66 -0.56
C TYR A 237 -3.40 13.79 -2.08
N VAL A 238 -2.26 13.63 -2.74
CA VAL A 238 -2.15 13.45 -4.19
C VAL A 238 -1.26 12.26 -4.50
N ILE A 239 -1.33 11.78 -5.74
CA ILE A 239 -0.44 10.72 -6.25
C ILE A 239 0.70 11.39 -7.03
N GLY A 240 1.93 11.09 -6.62
CA GLY A 240 3.16 11.49 -7.29
C GLY A 240 3.72 10.38 -8.17
N TYR A 241 4.80 10.69 -8.89
CA TYR A 241 5.44 9.78 -9.82
C TYR A 241 6.96 9.97 -9.93
N ALA A 242 7.69 8.88 -10.10
CA ALA A 242 9.12 8.88 -10.32
C ALA A 242 9.57 7.72 -11.23
N GLU A 243 10.72 7.88 -11.87
CA GLU A 243 11.35 6.87 -12.74
C GLU A 243 12.77 6.56 -12.28
N SER A 244 13.26 5.35 -12.55
CA SER A 244 14.62 4.94 -12.20
C SER A 244 15.11 3.87 -13.16
N GLU A 245 16.37 3.93 -13.60
CA GLU A 245 16.95 2.89 -14.44
C GLU A 245 17.35 1.64 -13.62
N ASP A 246 17.91 1.87 -12.44
CA ASP A 246 18.51 0.86 -11.55
C ASP A 246 17.62 0.45 -10.37
N GLY A 247 16.55 1.21 -10.10
CA GLY A 247 15.63 1.02 -8.99
C GLY A 247 16.14 1.61 -7.67
N ILE A 248 17.31 2.24 -7.66
CA ILE A 248 17.95 2.81 -6.47
C ILE A 248 17.90 4.33 -6.55
N HIS A 249 18.33 4.90 -7.67
CA HIS A 249 18.35 6.34 -7.91
C HIS A 249 17.12 6.75 -8.70
N TRP A 250 16.27 7.59 -8.11
CA TRP A 250 14.99 7.97 -8.70
C TRP A 250 14.97 9.43 -9.16
N GLN A 251 14.43 9.64 -10.36
CA GLN A 251 14.09 10.95 -10.88
C GLN A 251 12.60 11.22 -10.63
N ARG A 252 12.31 12.15 -9.71
CA ARG A 252 10.96 12.60 -9.38
C ARG A 252 10.35 13.42 -10.53
N ASN A 253 9.11 13.12 -10.91
CA ASN A 253 8.34 13.83 -11.93
C ASN A 253 6.82 13.73 -11.66
N ASP A 254 6.33 14.44 -10.64
CA ASP A 254 4.93 14.32 -10.20
C ASP A 254 3.91 14.72 -11.26
N ALA A 255 4.25 15.68 -12.13
CA ALA A 255 3.39 16.09 -13.24
C ALA A 255 3.07 14.93 -14.20
N ALA A 256 3.91 13.89 -14.23
CA ALA A 256 3.70 12.71 -15.06
C ALA A 256 2.80 11.65 -14.40
N ALA A 257 2.37 11.79 -13.13
CA ALA A 257 1.52 10.81 -12.45
C ALA A 257 0.24 10.51 -13.23
N GLY A 258 -0.35 11.53 -13.87
CA GLY A 258 -1.40 11.40 -14.89
C GLY A 258 -2.79 11.02 -14.36
N VAL A 259 -2.96 10.92 -13.03
CA VAL A 259 -4.23 10.59 -12.37
C VAL A 259 -4.68 11.77 -11.53
N GLU A 260 -5.80 12.36 -11.94
CA GLU A 260 -6.39 13.52 -11.27
C GLU A 260 -7.64 13.14 -10.47
N LYS A 261 -7.98 14.02 -9.53
CA LYS A 261 -9.24 13.95 -8.78
C LYS A 261 -10.43 14.15 -9.73
N SER A 262 -11.55 13.51 -9.42
CA SER A 262 -12.78 13.77 -10.19
C SER A 262 -13.32 15.17 -9.89
N SER A 263 -14.18 15.69 -10.78
CA SER A 263 -14.93 16.93 -10.50
C SER A 263 -15.90 16.77 -9.34
N ASP A 264 -16.42 15.56 -9.12
CA ASP A 264 -17.40 15.20 -8.11
C ASP A 264 -17.24 13.74 -7.65
N GLY A 265 -18.04 13.34 -6.64
CA GLY A 265 -18.11 11.95 -6.20
C GLY A 265 -17.02 11.51 -5.21
N TRP A 266 -16.72 10.21 -5.24
CA TRP A 266 -15.97 9.50 -4.20
C TRP A 266 -14.49 9.89 -4.07
N ASP A 267 -13.90 10.47 -5.11
CA ASP A 267 -12.47 10.81 -5.22
C ASP A 267 -12.24 12.25 -5.74
N SER A 268 -13.15 13.16 -5.42
CA SER A 268 -13.10 14.58 -5.83
C SER A 268 -12.21 15.46 -4.94
N GLU A 269 -12.01 15.09 -3.67
CA GLU A 269 -11.23 15.88 -2.71
C GLU A 269 -9.76 15.46 -2.72
N MET A 270 -9.49 14.15 -2.82
CA MET A 270 -8.16 13.57 -2.85
C MET A 270 -8.12 12.25 -3.64
N VAL A 271 -6.93 11.91 -4.13
CA VAL A 271 -6.59 10.56 -4.60
C VAL A 271 -5.32 10.13 -3.87
N CYS A 272 -5.30 8.90 -3.35
CA CYS A 272 -4.16 8.41 -2.58
C CYS A 272 -4.01 6.91 -2.67
N TYR A 273 -2.90 6.43 -2.12
CA TYR A 273 -2.59 5.00 -1.94
C TYR A 273 -2.65 4.19 -3.24
N PRO A 274 -1.84 4.57 -4.25
CA PRO A 274 -1.86 3.87 -5.53
C PRO A 274 -1.33 2.45 -5.36
N PHE A 275 -1.91 1.53 -6.13
CA PHE A 275 -1.38 0.21 -6.39
C PHE A 275 -1.54 -0.10 -7.88
N VAL A 276 -0.42 -0.11 -8.58
CA VAL A 276 -0.32 -0.35 -10.01
C VAL A 276 0.06 -1.79 -10.27
N VAL A 277 -0.66 -2.43 -11.19
CA VAL A 277 -0.46 -3.82 -11.60
C VAL A 277 -0.86 -3.99 -13.05
N ASP A 278 -0.17 -4.89 -13.76
CA ASP A 278 -0.55 -5.27 -15.13
C ASP A 278 -1.52 -6.47 -15.09
N ILE A 279 -2.70 -6.29 -15.66
CA ILE A 279 -3.80 -7.27 -15.68
C ILE A 279 -4.18 -7.53 -17.13
N ASN A 280 -4.04 -8.78 -17.59
CA ASN A 280 -4.36 -9.18 -18.96
C ASN A 280 -3.73 -8.27 -20.05
N GLY A 281 -2.54 -7.73 -19.77
CA GLY A 281 -1.80 -6.83 -20.66
C GLY A 281 -2.21 -5.35 -20.57
N GLU A 282 -3.18 -4.99 -19.74
CA GLU A 282 -3.54 -3.61 -19.42
C GLU A 282 -2.90 -3.18 -18.10
N ARG A 283 -2.39 -1.95 -18.05
CA ARG A 283 -1.87 -1.39 -16.81
C ARG A 283 -3.00 -0.73 -16.03
N VAL A 284 -3.24 -1.22 -14.81
CA VAL A 284 -4.35 -0.80 -13.95
C VAL A 284 -3.79 -0.23 -12.66
N MET A 285 -4.31 0.93 -12.25
CA MET A 285 -4.07 1.52 -10.94
C MET A 285 -5.32 1.40 -10.10
N PHE A 286 -5.23 0.70 -8.97
CA PHE A 286 -6.20 0.81 -7.89
C PHE A 286 -5.78 1.93 -6.94
N TYR A 287 -6.73 2.73 -6.47
CA TYR A 287 -6.43 3.84 -5.58
C TYR A 287 -7.63 4.20 -4.70
N ASN A 288 -7.35 4.90 -3.61
CA ASN A 288 -8.35 5.40 -2.67
C ASN A 288 -8.80 6.82 -3.00
N GLY A 289 -10.05 7.11 -2.68
CA GLY A 289 -10.65 8.44 -2.76
C GLY A 289 -10.67 9.16 -1.42
N ASN A 290 -11.70 9.97 -1.23
CA ASN A 290 -11.88 10.90 -0.11
C ASN A 290 -11.74 10.25 1.28
N GLY A 291 -11.23 11.05 2.22
CA GLY A 291 -11.02 10.63 3.60
C GLY A 291 -10.01 9.49 3.76
N ARG A 292 -9.06 9.33 2.81
CA ARG A 292 -8.08 8.23 2.79
C ARG A 292 -8.76 6.87 2.64
N GLY A 293 -9.77 6.76 1.80
CA GLY A 293 -10.53 5.52 1.58
C GLY A 293 -11.77 5.34 2.46
N ILE A 294 -12.26 6.40 3.12
CA ILE A 294 -13.59 6.40 3.75
C ILE A 294 -14.66 6.15 2.69
N THR A 295 -14.50 6.76 1.52
CA THR A 295 -15.37 6.54 0.34
C THR A 295 -14.99 5.29 -0.46
N GLY A 296 -14.07 4.46 0.03
CA GLY A 296 -13.64 3.23 -0.61
C GLY A 296 -12.49 3.39 -1.59
N PHE A 297 -12.41 2.45 -2.53
CA PHE A 297 -11.41 2.44 -3.59
C PHE A 297 -12.05 2.21 -4.96
N GLY A 298 -11.34 2.69 -5.98
CA GLY A 298 -11.69 2.52 -7.38
C GLY A 298 -10.47 2.16 -8.20
N TYR A 299 -10.58 2.31 -9.51
CA TYR A 299 -9.48 2.02 -10.43
C TYR A 299 -9.42 2.99 -11.60
N ALA A 300 -8.26 3.01 -12.25
CA ALA A 300 -8.05 3.63 -13.54
C ALA A 300 -7.17 2.74 -14.42
N VAL A 301 -7.35 2.83 -15.73
CA VAL A 301 -6.58 2.07 -16.73
C VAL A 301 -5.70 3.05 -17.50
N LEU A 302 -4.42 2.73 -17.67
CA LEU A 302 -3.50 3.57 -18.42
C LEU A 302 -3.89 3.57 -19.90
N VAL A 303 -4.09 4.76 -20.47
CA VAL A 303 -4.37 4.95 -21.89
C VAL A 303 -3.06 4.78 -22.66
N ARG A 304 -3.07 3.92 -23.68
CA ARG A 304 -1.96 3.75 -24.61
C ARG A 304 -1.96 4.81 -25.70
#